data_AF-A0A3N5RQK5-F1
#
_entry.id   AF-A0A3N5RQK5-F1
#
_cell.length_a   1.000
_cell.length_b   1.000
_cell.length_c   1.000
_cell.angle_alpha   90.00
_cell.angle_beta   90.00
_cell.angle_gamma   90.00
#
_symmetry.space_group_name_H-M   'P 1'
#
loop_
_entity.id
_entity.type
_entity.pdbx_description
1 polymer ?
#
loop_
_entity_poly.entity_id
_entity_poly.type
_entity_poly.pdbx_seq_one_letter_code
_entity_poly.pdbx_strand_id
1 'polypeptide(L)'
;MTPLESLIGTGTKLWLDSIDPNLVVENRKFGATGATSNPIIVADLIKTGRFDSKLAELMRQGLDNDGVAWAVTDYLVKEAQQVFLPVWEESDGNDGYVSFELDPLLED
;
A
#
# COMPACT_ATOMS: atom_id res chain seq x y z
N MET A 1 13.66 12.73 20.30
CA MET A 1 12.19 12.77 20.24
C MET A 1 11.76 13.72 19.15
N THR A 2 11.52 13.17 17.97
CA THR A 2 10.83 13.86 16.86
C THR A 2 9.32 13.95 17.17
N PRO A 3 8.55 14.79 16.44
CA PRO A 3 7.10 14.82 16.58
C PRO A 3 6.43 13.45 16.36
N LEU A 4 6.92 12.64 15.41
CA LEU A 4 6.42 11.29 15.17
C LEU A 4 6.75 10.33 16.31
N GLU A 5 7.98 10.39 16.85
CA GLU A 5 8.36 9.60 18.03
C GLU A 5 7.47 9.95 19.24
N SER A 6 7.13 11.23 19.41
CA SER A 6 6.21 11.69 20.46
C SER A 6 4.79 11.13 20.27
N LEU A 7 4.25 11.15 19.05
CA LEU A 7 2.91 10.63 18.73
C LEU A 7 2.83 9.11 18.94
N ILE A 8 3.83 8.38 18.47
CA ILE A 8 3.93 6.93 18.66
C ILE A 8 4.03 6.59 20.16
N GLY A 9 4.75 7.40 20.93
CA GLY A 9 4.88 7.26 22.38
C GLY A 9 3.54 7.35 23.14
N THR A 10 2.49 7.92 22.55
CA THR A 10 1.14 7.94 23.16
C THR A 10 0.34 6.66 22.91
N GLY A 11 0.91 5.69 22.17
CA GLY A 11 0.20 4.50 21.69
C GLY A 11 -0.56 4.70 20.37
N THR A 12 -0.39 5.85 19.70
CA THR A 12 -1.00 6.09 18.38
C THR A 12 -0.25 5.30 17.30
N LYS A 13 -1.00 4.58 16.46
CA LYS A 13 -0.45 3.87 15.29
C LYS A 13 -0.27 4.85 14.14
N LEU A 14 0.96 4.96 13.63
CA LEU A 14 1.28 5.78 12.48
C LEU A 14 1.11 4.94 11.22
N TRP A 15 0.17 5.29 10.35
CA TRP A 15 0.01 4.65 9.05
C TRP A 15 0.37 5.61 7.92
N LEU A 16 0.98 5.06 6.87
CA LEU A 16 1.31 5.80 5.65
C LEU A 16 0.10 5.82 4.72
N ASP A 17 -0.33 7.00 4.29
CA ASP A 17 -1.38 7.14 3.27
C ASP A 17 -0.83 7.00 1.84
N SER A 18 -0.19 5.86 1.59
CA SER A 18 0.41 5.48 0.31
C SER A 18 0.87 4.02 0.34
N ILE A 19 0.89 3.41 -0.84
CA ILE A 19 1.53 2.13 -1.12
C ILE A 19 2.69 2.27 -2.13
N ASP A 20 3.23 3.48 -2.32
CA ASP A 20 4.46 3.64 -3.10
C ASP A 20 5.58 2.82 -2.44
N PRO A 21 6.20 1.84 -3.14
CA PRO A 21 7.22 0.98 -2.55
C PRO A 21 8.38 1.75 -1.91
N ASN A 22 8.76 2.90 -2.49
CA ASN A 22 9.83 3.73 -1.94
C ASN A 22 9.39 4.43 -0.65
N LEU A 23 8.17 4.99 -0.62
CA LEU A 23 7.63 5.66 0.56
C LEU A 23 7.34 4.68 1.69
N VAL A 24 6.89 3.46 1.38
CA VAL A 24 6.66 2.40 2.37
C VAL A 24 7.97 2.08 3.11
N VAL A 25 9.06 1.84 2.37
CA VAL A 25 10.38 1.56 2.96
C VAL A 25 10.91 2.76 3.74
N GLU A 26 10.71 3.98 3.25
CA GLU A 26 11.13 5.19 3.93
C GLU A 26 10.35 5.42 5.24
N ASN A 27 9.03 5.39 5.20
CA ASN A 27 8.17 5.67 6.35
C ASN A 27 8.23 4.58 7.41
N ARG A 28 8.55 3.33 7.04
CA ARG A 28 8.86 2.28 8.01
C ARG A 28 10.00 2.71 8.95
N LYS A 29 11.01 3.45 8.45
CA LYS A 29 12.11 4.00 9.26
C LYS A 29 11.66 5.09 10.22
N PHE A 30 10.55 5.76 9.92
CA PHE A 30 9.94 6.78 10.79
C PHE A 30 8.92 6.21 11.78
N GLY A 31 8.75 4.88 11.80
CA GLY A 31 7.86 4.19 12.73
C GLY A 31 6.46 3.94 12.18
N ALA A 32 6.24 4.06 10.87
CA ALA A 32 4.97 3.62 10.29
C ALA A 32 4.77 2.10 10.52
N THR A 33 3.54 1.72 10.82
CA THR A 33 3.14 0.34 11.17
C THR A 33 2.09 -0.25 10.23
N GLY A 34 1.56 0.55 9.30
CA GLY A 34 0.64 0.10 8.26
C GLY A 34 0.56 1.11 7.13
N ALA A 35 -0.26 0.79 6.13
CA ALA A 35 -0.46 1.64 4.98
C ALA A 35 -1.89 1.59 4.43
N THR A 36 -2.29 2.61 3.68
CA THR A 36 -3.55 2.65 2.94
C THR A 36 -3.30 2.78 1.45
N SER A 37 -4.19 2.19 0.65
CA SER A 37 -4.30 2.42 -0.78
C SER A 37 -5.69 2.93 -1.11
N ASN A 38 -5.80 3.64 -2.23
CA ASN A 38 -7.04 4.04 -2.86
C ASN A 38 -6.80 4.15 -4.38
N PRO A 39 -7.85 4.22 -5.22
CA PRO A 39 -7.68 4.27 -6.67
C PRO A 39 -6.82 5.44 -7.17
N ILE A 40 -6.83 6.59 -6.48
CA ILE A 40 -6.02 7.76 -6.85
C ILE A 40 -4.53 7.50 -6.64
N ILE A 41 -4.14 6.91 -5.49
CA ILE A 41 -2.77 6.51 -5.20
C ILE A 41 -2.25 5.57 -6.29
N VAL A 42 -3.02 4.53 -6.65
CA VAL A 42 -2.61 3.57 -7.69
C VAL A 42 -2.49 4.24 -9.06
N ALA A 43 -3.46 5.08 -9.44
CA ALA A 43 -3.44 5.80 -10.70
C ALA A 43 -2.21 6.71 -10.81
N ASP A 44 -1.85 7.42 -9.75
CA ASP A 44 -0.69 8.30 -9.73
C ASP A 44 0.63 7.52 -9.78
N LEU A 45 0.71 6.35 -9.13
CA LEU A 45 1.85 5.44 -9.27
C LEU A 45 2.03 4.97 -10.72
N ILE A 46 0.95 4.57 -11.38
CA ILE A 46 0.96 4.16 -12.79
C ILE A 46 1.44 5.30 -13.70
N LYS A 47 0.94 6.52 -13.49
CA LYS A 47 1.33 7.71 -14.29
C LYS A 47 2.84 8.02 -14.22
N THR A 48 3.55 7.52 -13.20
CA THR A 48 5.01 7.69 -13.13
C THR A 48 5.78 6.89 -14.19
N GLY A 49 5.16 5.89 -14.82
CA GLY A 49 5.81 4.97 -15.77
C GLY A 49 6.70 3.91 -15.12
N ARG A 50 6.92 3.96 -13.79
CA ARG A 50 7.77 2.99 -13.05
C ARG A 50 7.25 1.55 -13.14
N PHE A 51 5.96 1.38 -13.42
CA PHE A 51 5.28 0.09 -13.45
C PHE A 51 4.87 -0.36 -14.86
N ASP A 52 5.33 0.32 -15.91
CA ASP A 52 4.97 0.00 -17.31
C ASP A 52 5.33 -1.44 -17.70
N SER A 53 6.47 -1.94 -17.21
CA SER A 53 6.88 -3.32 -17.46
C SER A 53 5.92 -4.34 -16.85
N LYS A 54 5.45 -4.08 -15.61
CA LYS A 54 4.45 -4.90 -14.91
C LYS A 54 3.08 -4.80 -15.58
N LEU A 55 2.66 -3.60 -15.98
CA LEU A 55 1.41 -3.40 -16.73
C LEU A 55 1.43 -4.16 -18.06
N ALA A 56 2.53 -4.07 -18.82
CA ALA A 56 2.69 -4.82 -20.06
C ALA A 56 2.67 -6.34 -19.83
N GLU A 57 3.22 -6.83 -18.72
CA GLU A 57 3.13 -8.24 -18.32
C GLU A 57 1.68 -8.67 -18.06
N LEU A 58 0.93 -7.89 -17.27
CA LEU A 58 -0.47 -8.18 -16.94
C LEU A 58 -1.37 -8.13 -18.20
N MET A 59 -1.18 -7.14 -19.07
CA MET A 59 -1.93 -7.03 -20.32
C MET A 59 -1.70 -8.23 -21.26
N ARG A 60 -0.50 -8.84 -21.25
CA ARG A 60 -0.22 -10.06 -22.04
C ARG A 60 -0.97 -11.29 -21.54
N GLN A 61 -1.56 -11.25 -20.34
CA GLN A 61 -2.37 -12.35 -19.80
C GLN A 61 -3.81 -12.34 -20.33
N GLY A 62 -4.19 -11.36 -21.15
CA GLY A 62 -5.53 -11.26 -21.74
C GLY A 62 -6.59 -10.70 -20.79
N LEU A 63 -6.17 -10.02 -19.72
CA LEU A 63 -7.05 -9.28 -18.82
C LEU A 63 -7.61 -8.03 -19.51
N ASP A 64 -8.82 -7.63 -19.15
CA ASP A 64 -9.39 -6.33 -19.51
C ASP A 64 -8.82 -5.21 -18.61
N ASN A 65 -9.27 -3.98 -18.83
CA ASN A 65 -8.74 -2.81 -18.10
C ASN A 65 -8.96 -2.94 -16.58
N ASP A 66 -10.14 -3.41 -16.17
CA ASP A 66 -10.50 -3.56 -14.76
C ASP A 66 -9.69 -4.68 -14.11
N GLY A 67 -9.51 -5.81 -14.82
CA GLY A 67 -8.64 -6.90 -14.39
C GLY A 67 -7.17 -6.48 -14.25
N VAL A 68 -6.65 -5.67 -15.17
CA VAL A 68 -5.29 -5.12 -15.07
C VAL A 68 -5.17 -4.16 -13.89
N ALA A 69 -6.16 -3.26 -13.69
CA ALA A 69 -6.19 -2.32 -12.58
C ALA A 69 -6.25 -3.04 -11.21
N TRP A 70 -7.05 -4.10 -11.11
CA TRP A 70 -7.10 -4.94 -9.91
C TRP A 70 -5.77 -5.64 -9.66
N ALA A 71 -5.19 -6.27 -10.68
CA ALA A 71 -3.96 -7.04 -10.55
C ALA A 71 -2.75 -6.17 -10.19
N VAL A 72 -2.64 -4.95 -10.74
CA VAL A 72 -1.56 -4.03 -10.36
C VAL A 72 -1.76 -3.48 -8.94
N THR A 73 -3.01 -3.21 -8.52
CA THR A 73 -3.31 -2.81 -7.14
C THR A 73 -2.94 -3.92 -6.16
N ASP A 74 -3.35 -5.17 -6.43
CA ASP A 74 -3.03 -6.35 -5.61
C ASP A 74 -1.52 -6.56 -5.51
N TYR A 75 -0.79 -6.41 -6.61
CA TYR A 75 0.66 -6.46 -6.62
C TYR A 75 1.28 -5.41 -5.67
N LEU A 76 0.90 -4.14 -5.79
CA LEU A 76 1.47 -3.07 -4.97
C LEU A 76 1.11 -3.20 -3.49
N VAL A 77 -0.13 -3.58 -3.20
CA VAL A 77 -0.59 -3.84 -1.82
C VAL A 77 0.19 -5.01 -1.22
N LYS A 78 0.39 -6.11 -1.95
CA LYS A 78 1.19 -7.25 -1.48
C LYS A 78 2.63 -6.87 -1.19
N GLU A 79 3.26 -6.07 -2.04
CA GLU A 79 4.62 -5.56 -1.77
C GLU A 79 4.68 -4.76 -0.46
N ALA A 80 3.70 -3.89 -0.21
CA ALA A 80 3.61 -3.18 1.07
C ALA A 80 3.33 -4.12 2.25
N GLN A 81 2.46 -5.13 2.08
CA GLN A 81 2.16 -6.12 3.12
C GLN A 81 3.42 -6.88 3.54
N GLN A 82 4.33 -7.21 2.62
CA GLN A 82 5.60 -7.86 2.98
C GLN A 82 6.44 -6.99 3.92
N VAL A 83 6.42 -5.66 3.77
CA VAL A 83 7.17 -4.74 4.64
C VAL A 83 6.54 -4.65 6.04
N PHE A 84 5.22 -4.75 6.13
CA PHE A 84 4.48 -4.65 7.40
C PHE A 84 4.19 -6.00 8.07
N LEU A 85 4.47 -7.13 7.42
CA LEU A 85 4.27 -8.47 7.98
C LEU A 85 4.92 -8.65 9.37
N PRO A 86 6.17 -8.23 9.62
CA PRO A 86 6.75 -8.34 10.96
C PRO A 86 5.96 -7.57 12.03
N VAL A 87 5.37 -6.42 11.67
CA VAL A 87 4.52 -5.64 12.58
C VAL A 87 3.24 -6.41 12.91
N TRP A 88 2.65 -7.04 11.90
CA TRP A 88 1.46 -7.87 12.08
C TRP A 88 1.77 -9.06 13.02
N GLU A 89 2.90 -9.74 12.82
CA GLU A 89 3.35 -10.85 13.66
C GLU A 89 3.65 -10.40 15.11
N GLU A 90 4.42 -9.33 15.28
CA GLU A 90 4.79 -8.78 16.60
C GLU A 90 3.58 -8.26 17.39
N SER A 91 2.55 -7.79 16.69
CA SER A 91 1.33 -7.25 17.29
C SER A 91 0.21 -8.29 17.48
N ASP A 92 0.46 -9.56 17.18
CA ASP A 92 -0.54 -10.64 17.19
C ASP A 92 -1.80 -10.26 16.39
N GLY A 93 -1.59 -9.69 15.20
CA GLY A 93 -2.63 -9.26 14.29
C GLY A 93 -3.38 -7.99 14.70
N ASN A 94 -2.91 -7.23 15.69
CA ASN A 94 -3.54 -5.97 16.08
C ASN A 94 -3.11 -4.77 15.19
N ASP A 95 -2.00 -4.85 14.47
CA ASP A 95 -1.47 -3.81 13.57
C ASP A 95 -0.80 -4.48 12.34
N GLY A 96 -0.07 -3.73 11.50
CA GLY A 96 0.66 -4.31 10.37
C GLY A 96 -0.17 -4.45 9.09
N TYR A 97 -1.32 -3.77 9.02
CA TYR A 97 -2.24 -3.89 7.90
C TYR A 97 -1.88 -2.99 6.73
N VAL A 98 -2.28 -3.42 5.53
CA VAL A 98 -2.33 -2.59 4.34
C VAL A 98 -3.73 -2.64 3.78
N SER A 99 -4.41 -1.49 3.71
CA SER A 99 -5.77 -1.41 3.19
C SER A 99 -5.78 -1.54 1.67
N PHE A 100 -6.70 -2.36 1.16
CA PHE A 100 -7.06 -2.48 -0.24
C PHE A 100 -8.49 -1.96 -0.41
N GLU A 101 -8.68 -0.91 -1.21
CA GLU A 101 -10.01 -0.33 -1.46
C GLU A 101 -10.71 -1.06 -2.61
N LEU A 102 -12.03 -1.24 -2.48
CA LEU A 102 -12.86 -1.82 -3.54
C LEU A 102 -13.17 -0.79 -4.63
N ASP A 103 -13.86 -1.23 -5.68
CA ASP A 103 -14.36 -0.31 -6.71
C ASP A 103 -15.40 0.65 -6.10
N PRO A 104 -15.18 1.98 -6.17
CA PRO A 104 -16.12 2.98 -5.66
C PRO A 104 -17.52 2.89 -6.30
N LEU A 105 -17.65 2.29 -7.48
CA LEU A 105 -18.95 2.11 -8.16
C LEU A 105 -19.84 1.03 -7.51
N LEU A 106 -19.34 0.31 -6.51
CA LEU A 106 -20.11 -0.65 -5.71
C LEU A 106 -20.83 0.02 -4.53
N GLU A 107 -20.51 1.29 -4.22
CA GLU A 107 -21.18 2.05 -3.18
C GLU A 107 -22.45 2.71 -3.77
N ASP A 108 -23.61 2.41 -3.17
CA ASP A 108 -24.93 2.94 -3.58
C ASP A 108 -25.07 4.47 -3.39
#